data_AF-A0A818NYK4-F1
#
_entry.id   AF-A0A818NYK4-F1
#
_cell.length_a   1.000
_cell.length_b   1.000
_cell.length_c   1.000
_cell.angle_alpha   90.00
_cell.angle_beta   90.00
_cell.angle_gamma   90.00
#
_symmetry.space_group_name_H-M   'P 1'
#
loop_
_entity.id
_entity.type
_entity.pdbx_description
1 polymer ?
#
loop_
_entity_poly.entity_id
_entity_poly.type
_entity_poly.pdbx_seq_one_letter_code
_entity_poly.pdbx_strand_id
1 'polypeptide(L)'
;CKIYNLNNFHFSIDPLIINGYNCTPLFHELIKKNQQIVNLTIKSDPSNGYIIDQDNTFSKYFLPNGGGWDKLYEENPKVVGLTSVSLPMYDKERNLVMVYKSFIQHYLAGQGDLIVYMLNKNRTLHELGRRMIWIS
;
A
#
# COMPACT_ATOMS: atom_id res chain seq x y z
N CYS A 1 2.28 1.52 10.40
CA CYS A 1 1.82 1.12 9.04
C CYS A 1 1.50 -0.37 9.05
N LYS A 2 0.22 -0.76 9.11
CA LYS A 2 -0.17 -2.16 8.90
C LYS A 2 -0.20 -2.43 7.40
N ILE A 3 0.64 -3.36 6.95
CA ILE A 3 0.37 -4.09 5.72
C ILE A 3 -0.75 -5.07 6.05
N TYR A 4 -1.83 -5.01 5.28
CA TYR A 4 -2.91 -5.99 5.37
C TYR A 4 -2.37 -7.39 5.08
N ASN A 5 -2.84 -8.38 5.83
CA ASN A 5 -2.56 -9.77 5.54
C ASN A 5 -3.15 -10.12 4.16
N LEU A 6 -2.28 -10.23 3.14
CA LEU A 6 -2.70 -10.49 1.76
C LEU A 6 -3.19 -11.94 1.56
N ASN A 7 -3.21 -12.78 2.59
CA ASN A 7 -3.67 -14.17 2.51
C ASN A 7 -5.18 -14.31 2.22
N ASN A 8 -5.97 -13.25 2.36
CA ASN A 8 -7.40 -13.26 2.03
C ASN A 8 -7.71 -12.80 0.60
N PHE A 9 -6.69 -12.47 -0.21
CA PHE A 9 -6.91 -12.20 -1.62
C PHE A 9 -6.88 -13.52 -2.39
N HIS A 10 -8.06 -14.00 -2.79
CA HIS A 10 -8.18 -15.00 -3.86
C HIS A 10 -7.79 -14.33 -5.18
N PHE A 11 -6.50 -14.26 -5.49
CA PHE A 11 -6.07 -13.93 -6.84
C PHE A 11 -6.47 -15.08 -7.77
N SER A 12 -7.23 -14.78 -8.83
CA SER A 12 -7.36 -15.70 -9.95
C SER A 12 -5.96 -16.07 -10.44
N ILE A 13 -5.83 -17.28 -10.99
CA ILE A 13 -4.56 -17.91 -11.42
C ILE A 13 -3.93 -17.16 -12.63
N ASP A 14 -4.41 -15.96 -12.96
CA ASP A 14 -3.93 -15.18 -14.09
C ASP A 14 -2.56 -14.58 -13.76
N PRO A 15 -1.56 -14.77 -14.63
CA PRO A 15 -0.26 -14.15 -14.44
C PRO A 15 -0.39 -12.63 -14.36
N LEU A 16 0.32 -12.01 -13.41
CA LEU A 16 0.40 -10.56 -13.30
C LEU A 16 1.32 -10.05 -14.40
N ILE A 17 0.76 -9.77 -15.57
CA ILE A 17 1.49 -9.19 -16.70
C ILE A 17 1.33 -7.67 -16.69
N ILE A 18 2.44 -6.93 -16.59
CA ILE A 18 2.47 -5.47 -16.69
C ILE A 18 3.49 -5.10 -17.76
N ASN A 19 3.01 -4.43 -18.82
CA ASN A 19 3.82 -4.00 -19.97
C ASN A 19 4.72 -5.13 -20.54
N GLY A 20 4.16 -6.33 -20.68
CA GLY A 20 4.87 -7.51 -21.18
C GLY A 20 5.76 -8.25 -20.17
N TYR A 21 5.94 -7.73 -18.95
CA TYR A 21 6.70 -8.39 -17.90
C TYR A 21 5.81 -9.30 -17.05
N ASN A 22 6.24 -10.55 -16.84
CA ASN A 22 5.64 -11.42 -15.84
C ASN A 22 6.13 -11.03 -14.43
N CYS A 23 5.26 -10.33 -13.71
CA CYS A 23 5.51 -9.80 -12.38
C CYS A 23 4.97 -10.70 -11.25
N THR A 24 4.40 -11.87 -11.54
CA THR A 24 3.89 -12.80 -10.51
C THR A 24 4.95 -13.18 -9.46
N PRO A 25 6.20 -13.54 -9.82
CA PRO A 25 7.22 -13.87 -8.81
C PRO A 25 7.56 -12.67 -7.92
N LEU A 26 7.67 -11.48 -8.51
CA LEU A 26 7.97 -10.24 -7.79
C LEU A 26 6.84 -9.88 -6.82
N PHE A 27 5.59 -10.14 -7.22
CA PHE A 27 4.43 -9.97 -6.37
C PHE A 27 4.43 -10.92 -5.16
N HIS A 28 4.72 -12.21 -5.35
CA HIS A 28 4.81 -13.15 -4.22
C HIS A 28 5.89 -12.74 -3.20
N GLU A 29 7.05 -12.30 -3.68
CA GLU A 29 8.11 -11.78 -2.81
C GLU A 29 7.68 -10.48 -2.10
N LEU A 30 6.93 -9.60 -2.77
CA LEU A 30 6.33 -8.42 -2.13
C LEU A 30 5.41 -8.81 -0.98
N ILE A 31 4.50 -9.78 -1.19
CA ILE A 31 3.60 -10.27 -0.14
C ILE A 31 4.42 -10.78 1.04
N LYS A 32 5.33 -11.72 0.78
CA LYS A 32 6.15 -12.37 1.81
C LYS A 32 6.94 -11.35 2.62
N LYS A 33 7.57 -10.38 1.95
CA LYS A 33 8.34 -9.31 2.60
C LYS A 33 7.49 -8.43 3.51
N ASN A 34 6.23 -8.23 3.17
CA ASN A 34 5.33 -7.34 3.88
C ASN A 34 4.41 -8.06 4.89
N GLN A 35 4.61 -9.36 5.15
CA GLN A 35 3.91 -10.08 6.23
C GLN A 35 4.34 -9.62 7.64
N GLN A 36 5.48 -8.94 7.75
CA GLN A 36 5.99 -8.40 9.01
C GLN A 36 5.77 -6.89 9.09
N ILE A 37 5.40 -6.41 10.27
CA ILE A 37 5.30 -4.98 10.54
C ILE A 37 6.71 -4.40 10.57
N VAL A 38 6.91 -3.30 9.85
CA VAL A 38 8.17 -2.56 9.85
C VAL A 38 7.96 -1.13 10.32
N ASN A 39 8.87 -0.65 11.15
CA ASN A 39 8.91 0.73 11.59
C ASN A 39 9.76 1.53 10.60
N LEU A 40 9.11 2.44 9.89
CA LEU A 40 9.81 3.37 9.00
C LEU A 40 10.43 4.49 9.83
N THR A 41 11.61 4.95 9.43
CA THR A 41 12.28 6.12 10.05
C THR A 41 11.66 7.45 9.63
N ILE A 42 10.65 7.43 8.75
CA ILE A 42 9.91 8.61 8.30
C ILE A 42 9.11 9.17 9.48
N LYS A 43 9.27 10.48 9.72
CA LYS A 43 8.53 11.22 10.73
C LYS A 43 7.27 11.81 10.11
N SER A 44 6.22 11.97 10.92
CA SER A 44 5.05 12.77 10.55
C SER A 44 5.45 14.21 10.23
N ASP A 45 4.76 14.81 9.26
CA ASP A 45 4.88 16.23 8.95
C ASP A 45 3.49 16.82 8.69
N PRO A 46 2.81 17.27 9.76
CA PRO A 46 1.49 17.88 9.65
C PRO A 46 1.46 19.14 8.78
N SER A 47 2.59 19.86 8.64
CA SER A 47 2.68 21.06 7.81
C SER A 47 2.61 20.72 6.31
N ASN A 48 3.10 19.54 5.95
CA ASN A 48 2.97 18.95 4.62
C ASN A 48 1.73 18.03 4.49
N GLY A 49 0.83 18.04 5.47
CA GLY A 49 -0.48 17.41 5.39
C GLY A 49 -0.50 15.89 5.62
N TYR A 50 0.51 15.30 6.26
CA TYR A 50 0.51 13.87 6.58
C TYR A 50 0.97 13.53 8.00
N ILE A 51 0.40 12.46 8.55
CA ILE A 51 0.76 11.86 9.84
C ILE A 51 1.07 10.38 9.60
N ILE A 52 2.21 9.91 10.08
CA ILE A 52 2.59 8.49 10.04
C ILE A 52 2.04 7.81 11.28
N ASP A 53 1.12 6.87 11.08
CA ASP A 53 0.58 6.02 12.15
C ASP A 53 1.58 4.90 12.52
N GLN A 54 2.57 5.23 13.35
CA GLN A 54 3.59 4.28 13.81
C GLN A 54 3.02 3.36 14.90
N ASP A 55 2.26 3.92 15.85
CA ASP A 55 1.75 3.20 17.03
C ASP A 55 0.37 2.56 16.81
N ASN A 56 -0.12 2.56 15.56
CA ASN A 56 -1.46 2.10 15.20
C ASN A 56 -2.57 2.83 15.97
N THR A 57 -2.37 4.10 16.28
CA THR A 57 -3.30 4.96 17.01
C THR A 57 -4.63 5.11 16.27
N PHE A 58 -4.62 5.12 14.93
CA PHE A 58 -5.85 5.20 14.14
C PHE A 58 -6.52 3.84 13.96
N SER A 59 -5.82 2.73 14.21
CA SER A 59 -6.43 1.40 14.11
C SER A 59 -7.55 1.17 15.14
N LYS A 60 -7.53 1.91 16.27
CA LYS A 60 -8.56 1.83 17.32
C LYS A 60 -9.97 2.08 16.80
N TYR A 61 -10.13 2.95 15.79
CA TYR A 61 -11.44 3.29 15.24
C TYR A 61 -12.07 2.13 14.45
N PHE A 62 -11.26 1.21 13.94
CA PHE A 62 -11.71 0.10 13.10
C PHE A 62 -11.76 -1.25 13.83
N LEU A 63 -11.55 -1.25 15.16
CA LEU A 63 -11.81 -2.40 16.02
C LEU A 63 -13.32 -2.56 16.27
N PRO A 64 -13.80 -3.73 16.76
CA PRO A 64 -15.17 -3.86 17.24
C PRO A 64 -15.50 -2.73 18.24
N ASN A 65 -16.61 -2.02 18.02
CA ASN A 65 -17.03 -0.83 18.78
C ASN A 65 -16.14 0.42 18.64
N GLY A 66 -15.22 0.44 17.69
CA GLY A 66 -14.31 1.58 17.44
C GLY A 66 -14.98 2.79 16.80
N GLY A 67 -16.21 2.67 16.29
CA GLY A 67 -16.97 3.77 15.67
C GLY A 67 -16.61 4.08 14.22
N GLY A 68 -15.60 3.42 13.65
CA GLY A 68 -15.27 3.46 12.23
C GLY A 68 -14.89 4.85 11.72
N TRP A 69 -15.24 5.10 10.45
CA TRP A 69 -14.99 6.38 9.78
C TRP A 69 -15.67 7.56 10.47
N ASP A 70 -16.91 7.38 10.94
CA ASP A 70 -17.67 8.44 11.58
C ASP A 70 -16.93 8.98 12.82
N LYS A 71 -16.49 8.09 13.71
CA LYS A 71 -15.74 8.49 14.90
C LYS A 71 -14.35 9.02 14.57
N LEU A 72 -13.69 8.49 13.55
CA LEU A 72 -12.41 9.01 13.07
C LEU A 72 -12.54 10.47 12.64
N TYR A 73 -13.56 10.81 11.85
CA TYR A 73 -13.78 12.17 11.38
C TYR A 73 -14.28 13.11 12.46
N GLU A 74 -15.11 12.62 13.39
CA GLU A 74 -15.53 13.40 14.56
C GLU A 74 -14.33 13.83 15.41
N GLU A 75 -13.44 12.89 15.74
CA GLU A 75 -12.24 13.17 16.55
C GLU A 75 -11.12 13.87 15.74
N ASN A 76 -11.10 13.70 14.40
CA ASN A 76 -10.03 14.19 13.53
C ASN A 76 -10.60 14.76 12.22
N PRO A 77 -11.28 15.93 12.25
CA PRO A 77 -12.03 16.46 11.11
C PRO A 77 -11.18 16.87 9.90
N LYS A 78 -9.85 16.94 10.06
CA LYS A 78 -8.91 17.20 8.96
C LYS A 78 -8.48 15.93 8.22
N VAL A 79 -8.85 14.74 8.71
CA VAL A 79 -8.53 13.47 8.05
C VAL A 79 -9.41 13.34 6.81
N VAL A 80 -8.76 13.24 5.66
CA VAL A 80 -9.42 13.02 4.36
C VAL A 80 -9.34 11.57 3.91
N GLY A 81 -8.58 10.74 4.62
CA GLY A 81 -8.40 9.33 4.28
C GLY A 81 -7.12 8.75 4.87
N LEU A 82 -6.93 7.46 4.63
CA LEU A 82 -5.79 6.67 5.07
C LEU A 82 -5.03 6.17 3.84
N THR A 83 -3.71 6.36 3.85
CA THR A 83 -2.83 5.82 2.82
C THR A 83 -1.97 4.72 3.42
N SER A 84 -1.89 3.58 2.74
CA SER A 84 -0.94 2.51 3.08
C SER A 84 0.00 2.27 1.92
N VAL A 85 1.27 2.03 2.23
CA VAL A 85 2.31 1.74 1.24
C VAL A 85 3.11 0.54 1.74
N SER A 86 3.37 -0.43 0.87
CA SER A 86 4.24 -1.56 1.18
C SER A 86 5.72 -1.15 1.16
N LEU A 87 6.57 -1.90 1.84
CA LEU A 87 7.98 -1.91 1.48
C LEU A 87 8.13 -2.32 0.01
N PRO A 88 8.97 -1.63 -0.77
CA PRO A 88 9.22 -2.00 -2.16
C PRO A 88 9.91 -3.37 -2.24
N MET A 89 9.54 -4.14 -3.25
CA MET A 89 10.30 -5.33 -3.66
C MET A 89 11.08 -5.02 -4.93
N TYR A 90 12.33 -5.46 -4.99
CA TYR A 90 13.24 -5.17 -6.11
C TYR A 90 13.75 -6.46 -6.74
N ASP A 91 13.45 -6.64 -8.02
CA ASP A 91 14.06 -7.65 -8.89
C ASP A 91 15.31 -7.05 -9.55
N LYS A 92 16.48 -7.49 -9.09
CA LYS A 92 17.78 -7.03 -9.58
C LYS A 92 18.07 -7.47 -11.01
N GLU A 93 17.60 -8.65 -11.42
CA GLU A 93 17.92 -9.21 -12.74
C GLU A 93 17.20 -8.42 -13.83
N ARG A 94 15.96 -8.01 -13.54
CA ARG A 94 15.10 -7.30 -14.49
C ARG A 94 15.06 -5.79 -14.26
N ASN A 95 15.74 -5.30 -13.22
CA ASN A 95 15.70 -3.93 -12.72
C ASN A 95 14.27 -3.43 -12.43
N LEU A 96 13.40 -4.30 -11.88
CA LEU A 96 12.00 -3.97 -11.61
C LEU A 96 11.77 -3.71 -10.12
N VAL A 97 11.08 -2.63 -9.80
CA VAL A 97 10.60 -2.31 -8.45
C VAL A 97 9.09 -2.42 -8.41
N MET A 98 8.56 -3.18 -7.47
CA MET A 98 7.11 -3.27 -7.21
C MET A 98 6.76 -2.64 -5.87
N VAL A 99 5.68 -1.87 -5.86
CA VAL A 99 5.10 -1.26 -4.65
C VAL A 99 3.59 -1.48 -4.67
N TYR A 100 3.02 -1.83 -3.51
CA TYR A 100 1.59 -1.72 -3.27
C TYR A 100 1.31 -0.37 -2.61
N LYS A 101 0.33 0.37 -3.14
CA LYS A 101 -0.19 1.61 -2.57
C LYS A 101 -1.69 1.52 -2.48
N SER A 102 -2.27 1.83 -1.34
CA SER A 102 -3.70 2.02 -1.19
C SER A 102 -4.05 3.37 -0.61
N PHE A 103 -5.21 3.87 -0.99
CA PHE A 103 -5.85 5.03 -0.41
C PHE A 103 -7.30 4.67 -0.09
N ILE A 104 -7.73 4.96 1.13
CA ILE A 104 -9.10 4.75 1.58
C ILE A 104 -9.58 6.07 2.16
N GLN A 105 -10.52 6.70 1.48
CA GLN A 105 -11.19 7.88 2.00
C GLN A 105 -12.32 7.44 2.93
N HIS A 106 -13.12 6.45 2.53
CA HIS A 106 -14.34 6.04 3.24
C HIS A 106 -14.64 4.55 2.99
N TYR A 107 -15.66 3.96 3.64
CA TYR A 107 -16.02 2.55 3.45
C TYR A 107 -16.56 2.20 2.04
N LEU A 108 -16.89 3.22 1.22
CA LEU A 108 -17.31 3.09 -0.19
C LEU A 108 -16.36 3.81 -1.16
N ALA A 109 -15.21 4.26 -0.66
CA ALA A 109 -14.28 5.04 -1.46
C ALA A 109 -12.85 4.65 -1.11
N GLY A 110 -12.39 3.59 -1.77
CA GLY A 110 -11.03 3.12 -1.62
C GLY A 110 -10.47 2.50 -2.90
N GLN A 111 -9.15 2.60 -3.04
CA GLN A 111 -8.41 1.99 -4.14
C GLN A 111 -7.08 1.43 -3.64
N GLY A 112 -6.69 0.27 -4.17
CA GLY A 112 -5.36 -0.33 -3.99
C GLY A 112 -4.75 -0.68 -5.33
N ASP A 113 -3.53 -0.23 -5.57
CA ASP A 113 -2.76 -0.47 -6.79
C ASP A 113 -1.46 -1.23 -6.49
N LEU A 114 -1.18 -2.25 -7.32
CA LEU A 114 0.17 -2.75 -7.53
C LEU A 114 0.81 -1.93 -8.64
N ILE A 115 1.89 -1.23 -8.33
CA ILE A 115 2.60 -0.37 -9.28
C ILE A 115 3.98 -0.98 -9.54
N VAL A 116 4.34 -1.12 -10.81
CA VAL A 116 5.64 -1.63 -11.24
C VAL A 116 6.42 -0.52 -11.93
N TYR A 117 7.65 -0.35 -11.47
CA TYR A 117 8.62 0.60 -12.01
C TYR A 117 9.83 -0.14 -12.59
N MET A 118 10.43 0.43 -13.63
CA MET A 118 11.79 0.13 -14.06
C MET A 118 12.75 1.07 -13.37
N LEU A 119 13.82 0.53 -12.76
CA LEU A 119 14.93 1.32 -12.23
C LEU A 119 15.96 1.53 -13.35
N ASN A 120 16.06 2.77 -13.82
CA ASN A 120 16.98 3.14 -14.88
C ASN A 120 18.42 3.28 -14.37
N LYS A 121 19.40 3.30 -15.29
CA LYS A 121 20.84 3.46 -14.97
C LYS A 121 21.17 4.71 -14.15
N ASN A 122 20.39 5.78 -14.32
CA ASN A 122 20.49 7.03 -13.57
C ASN A 122 19.80 6.98 -12.19
N ARG A 123 19.36 5.80 -11.73
CA ARG A 123 18.63 5.58 -10.47
C ARG A 123 17.27 6.28 -10.37
N THR A 124 16.67 6.61 -11.51
CA THR A 124 15.27 7.08 -11.56
C THR A 124 14.32 5.91 -11.76
N LEU A 125 13.11 6.04 -11.19
CA LEU A 125 12.01 5.09 -11.39
C LEU A 125 11.14 5.58 -12.54
N HIS A 126 10.89 4.71 -13.52
CA HIS A 126 9.90 4.92 -14.57
C HIS A 126 8.77 3.92 -14.41
N GLU A 127 7.53 4.39 -14.24
CA GLU A 127 6.37 3.51 -14.11
C GLU A 127 6.13 2.76 -15.41
N LEU A 128 6.17 1.42 -15.36
CA LEU A 128 5.81 0.57 -16.49
C LEU A 128 4.29 0.36 -16.57
N GLY A 129 3.63 0.40 -15.43
CA GLY A 129 2.19 0.33 -15.32
C GLY A 129 1.75 -0.07 -13.92
N ARG A 130 0.44 -0.13 -13.73
CA ARG A 130 -0.19 -0.53 -12.48
C ARG A 130 -1.41 -1.41 -12.71
N ARG A 131 -1.72 -2.25 -11.73
CA ARG A 131 -2.95 -3.05 -11.68
C ARG A 131 -3.68 -2.72 -10.39
N MET A 132 -4.92 -2.29 -10.53
CA MET A 132 -5.82 -2.13 -9.40
C MET A 132 -6.20 -3.51 -8.87
N ILE A 133 -6.03 -3.74 -7.57
CA ILE A 133 -6.31 -5.03 -6.91
C ILE A 133 -7.37 -4.94 -5.82
N TRP A 134 -7.75 -3.74 -5.40
CA TRP A 134 -8.79 -3.54 -4.39
C TRP A 134 -9.58 -2.27 -4.70
N ILE A 135 -10.90 -2.38 -4.58
CA ILE A 135 -11.87 -1.28 -4.58
C ILE A 135 -12.81 -1.57 -3.41
N SER A 136 -13.10 -0.56 -2.59
CA SER A 136 -14.26 -0.55 -1.69
C SER A 136 -15.22 0.54 -2.09
#